data_AF-A0AAV4FR79-F1
#
_entry.id   AF-A0AAV4FR79-F1
#
_cell.length_a   1.000
_cell.length_b   1.000
_cell.length_c   1.000
_cell.angle_alpha   90.00
_cell.angle_beta   90.00
_cell.angle_gamma   90.00
#
_symmetry.space_group_name_H-M   'P 1'
#
loop_
_entity.id
_entity.type
_entity.pdbx_description
1 polymer ?
#
loop_
_entity_poly.entity_id
_entity_poly.type
_entity_poly.pdbx_seq_one_letter_code
_entity_poly.pdbx_strand_id
1 'polypeptide(L)'
;MVILALSFLRCSKSSVEPVEQKGTTKPKEPAKPTEPTEPTEPKGPRIPLKMLKKVDGADYVSGKWKPEGKKLYHIKVNNETIKEVVYKEVKRLGLKADLYHIDVSGVTNMSGLFMDGGIYEAENLTPEHKRIMRYNYLADFNGDISKWDVSSVTAMSVMFVYSKFNGDISKWDVSNCMDFSYMFYQSNFTGDVSGWDVHPDAVTKCMFE
;
A
#
# COMPACT_ATOMS: atom_id res chain seq x y z
N MET A 1 8.00 -18.40 16.98
CA MET A 1 8.43 -18.05 18.35
C MET A 1 9.45 -16.92 18.24
N VAL A 2 8.98 -15.67 18.25
CA VAL A 2 9.85 -14.49 18.17
C VAL A 2 9.52 -13.61 19.37
N ILE A 3 10.59 -13.12 19.97
CA ILE A 3 10.75 -12.78 21.38
C ILE A 3 10.22 -11.36 21.64
N LEU A 4 9.31 -11.23 22.61
CA LEU A 4 9.04 -9.99 23.33
C LEU A 4 10.19 -9.73 24.30
N ALA A 5 10.83 -8.57 24.21
CA ALA A 5 11.66 -8.04 25.30
C ALA A 5 11.56 -6.50 25.33
N LEU A 6 10.61 -6.03 26.13
CA LEU A 6 10.55 -4.68 26.68
C LEU A 6 11.51 -4.55 27.88
N SER A 7 11.99 -3.31 28.08
CA SER A 7 12.57 -2.73 29.30
C SER A 7 14.10 -2.85 29.48
N PHE A 8 14.81 -1.72 29.55
CA PHE A 8 15.17 -1.05 30.81
C PHE A 8 15.99 0.24 30.54
N LEU A 9 15.55 1.37 31.12
CA LEU A 9 16.36 2.55 31.35
C LEU A 9 17.52 2.21 32.30
N ARG A 10 18.73 2.73 32.03
CA ARG A 10 19.66 3.14 33.10
C ARG A 10 20.56 4.28 32.66
N CYS A 11 20.56 5.32 33.48
CA CYS A 11 21.30 6.56 33.35
C CYS A 11 22.65 6.50 34.08
N SER A 12 23.62 7.22 33.52
CA SER A 12 24.86 7.79 34.08
C SER A 12 25.97 6.85 34.59
N LYS A 13 27.18 7.09 34.07
CA LYS A 13 28.27 7.68 34.88
C LYS A 13 29.28 8.38 33.97
N SER A 14 29.59 9.60 34.40
CA SER A 14 30.66 10.48 33.94
C SER A 14 32.03 9.87 34.25
N SER A 15 32.98 10.03 33.33
CA SER A 15 34.40 10.06 33.65
C SER A 15 35.06 11.13 32.80
N VAL A 16 35.68 12.09 33.49
CA VAL A 16 36.37 13.26 32.93
C VAL A 16 37.85 12.93 32.80
N GLU A 17 38.45 13.20 31.65
CA GLU A 17 39.91 13.25 31.46
C GLU A 17 40.29 14.35 30.43
N PRO A 18 41.55 14.83 30.44
CA PRO A 18 41.85 16.26 30.47
C PRO A 18 42.10 16.95 29.12
N VAL A 19 42.03 18.28 29.19
CA VAL A 19 42.15 19.25 28.10
C VAL A 19 43.59 19.33 27.55
N GLU A 20 43.78 19.00 26.27
CA GLU A 20 44.91 19.46 25.47
C GLU A 20 44.50 20.69 24.63
N GLN A 21 45.15 21.82 24.88
CA GLN A 21 45.06 23.01 24.03
C GLN A 21 46.03 22.87 22.84
N LYS A 22 45.49 22.90 21.62
CA LYS A 22 46.28 23.12 20.40
C LYS A 22 45.48 23.84 19.33
N GLY A 23 46.02 24.97 18.89
CA GLY A 23 45.82 25.54 17.55
C GLY A 23 44.52 26.30 17.33
N THR A 24 44.57 27.62 17.46
CA THR A 24 43.55 28.54 16.95
C THR A 24 43.48 28.44 15.42
N THR A 25 42.51 27.69 14.89
CA THR A 25 42.03 27.84 13.52
C THR A 25 40.78 28.72 13.53
N LYS A 26 40.76 29.70 12.63
CA LYS A 26 39.66 30.65 12.41
C LYS A 26 38.33 29.88 12.21
N PRO A 27 37.20 30.27 12.85
CA PRO A 27 35.94 29.56 12.68
C PRO A 27 35.51 29.60 11.22
N LYS A 28 35.31 28.44 10.61
CA LYS A 28 34.66 28.33 9.32
C LYS A 28 33.17 28.61 9.55
N GLU A 29 32.67 29.63 8.87
CA GLU A 29 31.25 30.01 8.87
C GLU A 29 30.37 28.77 8.64
N PRO A 30 29.32 28.54 9.44
CA PRO A 30 28.47 27.37 9.27
C PRO A 30 27.83 27.43 7.88
N ALA A 31 27.93 26.33 7.15
CA ALA A 31 27.26 26.20 5.86
C ALA A 31 25.75 26.46 6.06
N LYS A 32 25.21 27.40 5.26
CA LYS A 32 23.78 27.67 5.18
C LYS A 32 23.03 26.33 4.98
N PRO A 33 21.94 26.05 5.72
CA PRO A 33 21.17 24.82 5.51
C PRO A 33 20.78 24.74 4.03
N THR A 34 21.19 23.67 3.37
CA THR A 34 20.70 23.34 2.03
C THR A 34 19.20 23.09 2.17
N GLU A 35 18.42 23.92 1.49
CA GLU A 35 16.97 23.78 1.35
C GLU A 35 16.64 22.33 0.94
N PRO A 36 15.62 21.68 1.54
CA PRO A 36 15.25 20.32 1.15
C PRO A 36 14.96 20.32 -0.35
N THR A 37 15.72 19.54 -1.12
CA THR A 37 15.40 19.31 -2.53
C THR A 37 13.98 18.79 -2.61
N GLU A 38 13.11 19.59 -3.21
CA GLU A 38 11.71 19.27 -3.48
C GLU A 38 11.62 17.86 -4.08
N PRO A 39 10.75 16.96 -3.57
CA PRO A 39 10.64 15.62 -4.10
C PRO A 39 10.28 15.71 -5.59
N THR A 40 11.17 15.26 -6.46
CA THR A 40 10.89 15.20 -7.90
C THR A 40 9.68 14.30 -8.11
N GLU A 41 8.56 14.89 -8.51
CA GLU A 41 7.30 14.22 -8.76
C GLU A 41 7.49 13.05 -9.74
N PRO A 42 7.07 11.81 -9.42
CA PRO A 42 7.20 10.70 -10.35
C PRO A 42 6.32 10.98 -11.57
N LYS A 43 6.95 11.10 -12.75
CA LYS A 43 6.27 11.22 -14.04
C LYS A 43 5.57 9.90 -14.36
N GLY A 44 4.41 9.68 -13.76
CA GLY A 44 3.55 8.55 -14.05
C GLY A 44 3.16 8.51 -15.54
N PRO A 45 2.84 7.32 -16.08
CA PRO A 45 2.52 7.17 -17.50
C PRO A 45 1.31 8.02 -17.90
N ARG A 46 1.47 8.86 -18.93
CA ARG A 46 0.39 9.63 -19.55
C ARG A 46 -0.53 8.67 -20.32
N ILE A 47 -1.74 8.41 -19.83
CA ILE A 47 -2.69 7.53 -20.52
C ILE A 47 -3.61 8.38 -21.42
N PRO A 48 -3.63 8.15 -22.75
CA PRO A 48 -4.61 8.78 -23.62
C PRO A 48 -6.02 8.26 -23.32
N LEU A 49 -6.97 9.17 -23.08
CA LEU A 49 -8.36 8.89 -22.75
C LEU A 49 -9.04 7.85 -23.66
N LYS A 50 -8.65 7.82 -24.95
CA LYS A 50 -9.13 6.89 -25.98
C LYS A 50 -8.80 5.41 -25.72
N MET A 51 -7.86 5.10 -24.83
CA MET A 51 -7.47 3.74 -24.48
C MET A 51 -8.25 3.19 -23.27
N LEU A 52 -9.00 4.03 -22.55
CA LEU A 52 -9.86 3.62 -21.45
C LEU A 52 -11.19 3.15 -22.03
N LYS A 53 -11.37 1.83 -22.15
CA LYS A 53 -12.70 1.26 -22.44
C LYS A 53 -13.54 1.39 -21.17
N LYS A 54 -14.75 1.97 -21.27
CA LYS A 54 -15.73 2.01 -20.16
C LYS A 54 -15.86 0.61 -19.55
N VAL A 55 -15.52 0.48 -18.28
CA VAL A 55 -16.00 -0.58 -17.39
C VAL A 55 -17.38 -0.14 -16.90
N ASP A 56 -18.39 -1.00 -17.06
CA ASP A 56 -19.74 -0.72 -16.56
C ASP A 56 -19.69 -0.46 -15.05
N GLY A 57 -20.27 0.66 -14.61
CA GLY A 57 -20.29 1.09 -13.21
C GLY A 57 -19.05 1.87 -12.72
N ALA A 58 -18.00 2.01 -13.54
CA ALA A 58 -16.84 2.84 -13.19
C ALA A 58 -16.93 4.23 -13.81
N ASP A 59 -16.88 5.27 -12.97
CA ASP A 59 -16.84 6.66 -13.41
C ASP A 59 -15.43 7.03 -13.84
N TYR A 60 -15.19 7.03 -15.16
CA TYR A 60 -13.96 7.57 -15.75
C TYR A 60 -14.06 9.09 -15.75
N VAL A 61 -13.33 9.76 -14.85
CA VAL A 61 -13.32 11.22 -14.78
C VAL A 61 -12.25 11.74 -15.74
N SER A 62 -12.68 12.38 -16.83
CA SER A 62 -11.80 13.07 -17.79
C SER A 62 -11.37 14.43 -17.25
N GLY A 63 -10.55 14.45 -16.21
CA GLY A 63 -10.04 15.68 -15.60
C GLY A 63 -9.02 16.40 -16.50
N LYS A 64 -9.24 17.70 -16.76
CA LYS A 64 -8.20 18.59 -17.31
C LYS A 64 -7.08 18.75 -16.28
N TRP A 65 -5.83 18.60 -16.73
CA TRP A 65 -4.65 18.98 -15.97
C TRP A 65 -4.78 20.44 -15.49
N LYS A 66 -4.68 20.69 -14.18
CA LYS A 66 -4.46 22.02 -13.64
C LYS A 66 -3.03 22.09 -13.09
N PRO A 67 -2.24 23.15 -13.37
CA PRO A 67 -0.86 23.28 -12.88
C PRO A 67 -0.73 23.52 -11.37
N GLU A 68 -1.78 23.30 -10.58
CA GLU A 68 -1.85 23.70 -9.17
C GLU A 68 -2.34 22.52 -8.30
N GLY A 69 -1.43 21.60 -7.98
CA GLY A 69 -1.37 20.90 -6.70
C GLY A 69 -2.60 20.17 -6.13
N LYS A 70 -3.59 19.74 -6.92
CA LYS A 70 -4.77 18.99 -6.41
C LYS A 70 -5.08 17.71 -7.21
N LYS A 71 -4.84 16.58 -6.54
CA LYS A 71 -5.32 15.17 -6.69
C LYS A 71 -5.56 14.65 -8.12
N LEU A 72 -4.67 13.77 -8.58
CA LEU A 72 -4.62 13.18 -9.92
C LEU A 72 -5.29 11.78 -9.96
N TYR A 73 -6.54 11.66 -9.54
CA TYR A 73 -7.27 10.40 -9.67
C TYR A 73 -8.06 10.38 -10.98
N HIS A 74 -7.83 9.35 -11.80
CA HIS A 74 -8.44 9.24 -13.12
C HIS A 74 -9.58 8.21 -13.17
N ILE A 75 -9.63 7.29 -12.21
CA ILE A 75 -10.64 6.22 -12.18
C ILE A 75 -11.14 6.08 -10.75
N LYS A 76 -12.37 6.53 -10.50
CA LYS A 76 -13.02 6.31 -9.20
C LYS A 76 -13.68 4.94 -9.19
N VAL A 77 -13.42 4.17 -8.15
CA VAL A 77 -13.97 2.82 -7.97
C VAL A 77 -14.79 2.71 -6.70
N ASN A 78 -15.60 1.67 -6.65
CA ASN A 78 -16.42 1.25 -5.51
C ASN A 78 -16.24 -0.27 -5.30
N ASN A 79 -16.96 -0.84 -4.34
CA ASN A 79 -16.89 -2.28 -4.01
C ASN A 79 -17.17 -3.19 -5.23
N GLU A 80 -18.02 -2.75 -6.16
CA GLU A 80 -18.41 -3.56 -7.32
C GLU A 80 -17.34 -3.54 -8.43
N THR A 81 -16.58 -2.44 -8.52
CA THR A 81 -15.70 -2.17 -9.67
C THR A 81 -14.22 -2.34 -9.37
N ILE A 82 -13.78 -2.21 -8.11
CA ILE A 82 -12.36 -2.21 -7.72
C ILE A 82 -11.59 -3.40 -8.27
N LYS A 83 -12.10 -4.63 -8.11
CA LYS A 83 -11.43 -5.86 -8.55
C LYS A 83 -11.19 -5.88 -10.05
N GLU A 84 -12.19 -5.51 -10.84
CA GLU A 84 -12.10 -5.53 -12.30
C GLU A 84 -11.18 -4.42 -12.84
N VAL A 85 -11.24 -3.22 -12.23
CA VAL A 85 -10.39 -2.08 -12.62
C VAL A 85 -8.93 -2.36 -12.27
N VAL A 86 -8.63 -2.80 -11.05
CA VAL A 86 -7.27 -3.16 -10.62
C VAL A 86 -6.72 -4.27 -11.51
N TYR A 87 -7.49 -5.33 -11.78
CA TYR A 87 -7.11 -6.40 -12.70
C TYR A 87 -6.73 -5.88 -14.09
N LYS A 88 -7.58 -5.05 -14.69
CA LYS A 88 -7.34 -4.49 -16.03
C LYS A 88 -6.09 -3.61 -16.05
N GLU A 89 -5.91 -2.78 -15.03
CA GLU A 89 -4.78 -1.87 -14.94
C GLU A 89 -3.46 -2.62 -14.72
N VAL A 90 -3.43 -3.61 -13.83
CA VAL A 90 -2.25 -4.48 -13.63
C VAL A 90 -1.93 -5.29 -14.88
N LYS A 91 -2.94 -5.83 -15.57
CA LYS A 91 -2.73 -6.54 -16.84
C LYS A 91 -2.18 -5.64 -17.95
N ARG A 92 -2.57 -4.37 -17.94
CA ARG A 92 -2.17 -3.38 -18.95
C ARG A 92 -0.79 -2.77 -18.68
N LEU A 93 -0.49 -2.48 -17.42
CA LEU A 93 0.72 -1.77 -16.99
C LEU A 93 1.82 -2.71 -16.47
N GLY A 94 1.47 -3.94 -16.10
CA GLY A 94 2.36 -4.95 -15.53
C GLY A 94 2.22 -5.10 -14.02
N LEU A 95 2.77 -6.19 -13.48
CA LEU A 95 2.71 -6.59 -12.07
C LEU A 95 3.42 -5.63 -11.10
N LYS A 96 4.19 -4.68 -11.62
CA LYS A 96 4.94 -3.67 -10.85
C LYS A 96 4.40 -2.25 -11.02
N ALA A 97 3.22 -2.10 -11.60
CA ALA A 97 2.63 -0.80 -11.87
C ALA A 97 2.35 0.01 -10.60
N ASP A 98 2.55 1.33 -10.67
CA ASP A 98 1.96 2.29 -9.73
C ASP A 98 0.46 2.43 -10.05
N LEU A 99 -0.38 2.20 -9.04
CA LEU A 99 -1.84 2.26 -9.15
C LEU A 99 -2.46 3.48 -8.47
N TYR A 100 -1.67 4.53 -8.18
CA TYR A 100 -2.15 5.74 -7.52
C TYR A 100 -3.27 6.47 -8.27
N HIS A 101 -3.37 6.30 -9.59
CA HIS A 101 -4.43 6.92 -10.41
C HIS A 101 -5.83 6.33 -10.18
N ILE A 102 -5.94 5.24 -9.39
CA ILE A 102 -7.20 4.64 -8.98
C ILE A 102 -7.63 5.26 -7.64
N ASP A 103 -8.76 5.96 -7.65
CA ASP A 103 -9.38 6.48 -6.43
C ASP A 103 -10.22 5.39 -5.76
N VAL A 104 -9.68 4.87 -4.66
CA VAL A 104 -10.32 3.84 -3.82
C VAL A 104 -11.04 4.42 -2.59
N SER A 105 -11.11 5.75 -2.44
CA SER A 105 -11.70 6.40 -1.24
C SER A 105 -13.18 6.09 -1.04
N GLY A 106 -13.89 5.64 -2.09
CA GLY A 106 -15.28 5.19 -2.05
C GLY A 106 -15.47 3.69 -1.82
N VAL A 107 -14.40 2.93 -1.56
CA VAL A 107 -14.42 1.48 -1.36
C VAL A 107 -14.46 1.19 0.14
N THR A 108 -15.40 0.34 0.55
CA THR A 108 -15.51 -0.12 1.94
C THR A 108 -15.08 -1.58 2.12
N ASN A 109 -15.07 -2.37 1.05
CA ASN A 109 -14.66 -3.77 1.09
C ASN A 109 -13.55 -4.03 0.06
N MET A 110 -12.36 -4.40 0.56
CA MET A 110 -11.19 -4.79 -0.24
C MET A 110 -10.85 -6.28 -0.08
N SER A 111 -11.73 -7.07 0.53
CA SER A 111 -11.47 -8.48 0.84
C SER A 111 -11.11 -9.27 -0.40
N GLY A 112 -9.98 -9.97 -0.33
CA GLY A 112 -9.44 -10.83 -1.38
C GLY A 112 -9.08 -10.09 -2.68
N LEU A 113 -8.71 -8.82 -2.65
CA LEU A 113 -8.32 -8.07 -3.85
C LEU A 113 -7.05 -8.62 -4.53
N PHE A 114 -6.07 -9.08 -3.75
CA PHE A 114 -4.78 -9.63 -4.23
C PHE A 114 -4.54 -11.07 -3.73
N MET A 115 -5.62 -11.80 -3.43
CA MET A 115 -5.57 -13.18 -2.96
C MET A 115 -5.22 -14.15 -4.09
N ASP A 116 -4.36 -15.14 -3.81
CA ASP A 116 -4.29 -16.35 -4.64
C ASP A 116 -5.39 -17.34 -4.22
N GLY A 117 -6.39 -17.52 -5.08
CA GLY A 117 -7.45 -18.52 -4.90
C GLY A 117 -7.12 -19.89 -5.52
N GLY A 118 -5.89 -20.10 -5.99
CA GLY A 118 -5.40 -21.25 -6.75
C GLY A 118 -5.27 -22.56 -5.98
N ILE A 119 -6.29 -22.95 -5.21
CA ILE A 119 -6.36 -24.24 -4.50
C ILE A 119 -7.22 -25.31 -5.21
N TYR A 120 -7.71 -25.04 -6.43
CA TYR A 120 -8.53 -25.99 -7.17
C TYR A 120 -7.94 -26.31 -8.55
N GLU A 121 -7.90 -27.59 -8.90
CA GLU A 121 -7.52 -28.05 -10.24
C GLU A 121 -8.55 -27.54 -11.26
N ALA A 122 -8.05 -26.92 -12.35
CA ALA A 122 -8.85 -26.12 -13.29
C ALA A 122 -9.89 -26.91 -14.10
N GLU A 123 -9.89 -28.24 -13.99
CA GLU A 123 -10.52 -29.16 -14.93
C GLU A 123 -12.04 -29.28 -14.73
N ASN A 124 -12.55 -28.94 -13.53
CA ASN A 124 -13.96 -29.11 -13.16
C ASN A 124 -14.63 -27.83 -12.62
N LEU A 125 -14.10 -26.65 -12.95
CA LEU A 125 -14.62 -25.39 -12.43
C LEU A 125 -15.87 -24.92 -13.16
N THR A 126 -16.91 -24.61 -12.38
CA THR A 126 -18.10 -23.89 -12.87
C THR A 126 -17.71 -22.51 -13.41
N PRO A 127 -18.51 -21.90 -14.31
CA PRO A 127 -18.27 -20.54 -14.79
C PRO A 127 -18.11 -19.50 -13.68
N GLU A 128 -18.83 -19.66 -12.57
CA GLU A 128 -18.70 -18.80 -11.38
C GLU A 128 -17.34 -18.97 -10.69
N HIS A 129 -16.83 -20.21 -10.56
CA HIS A 129 -15.49 -20.43 -10.03
C HIS A 129 -14.39 -19.90 -10.98
N LYS A 130 -14.60 -19.97 -12.30
CA LYS A 130 -13.69 -19.36 -13.29
C LYS A 130 -13.61 -17.84 -13.16
N ARG A 131 -14.71 -17.19 -12.77
CA ARG A 131 -14.74 -15.74 -12.50
C ARG A 131 -13.88 -15.37 -11.30
N ILE A 132 -13.87 -16.20 -10.24
CA ILE A 132 -13.00 -16.01 -9.07
C ILE A 132 -11.53 -16.23 -9.47
N MET A 133 -11.21 -17.30 -10.19
CA MET A 133 -9.85 -17.59 -10.64
C MET A 133 -9.25 -16.58 -11.61
N ARG A 134 -10.08 -15.83 -12.35
CA ARG A 134 -9.62 -14.77 -13.25
C ARG A 134 -8.74 -13.74 -12.54
N TYR A 135 -8.95 -13.52 -11.24
CA TYR A 135 -8.22 -12.55 -10.45
C TYR A 135 -6.97 -13.12 -9.76
N ASN A 136 -6.68 -14.42 -9.87
CA ASN A 136 -5.44 -15.01 -9.34
C ASN A 136 -4.18 -14.33 -9.90
N TYR A 137 -4.27 -13.75 -11.10
CA TYR A 137 -3.18 -12.93 -11.66
C TYR A 137 -2.77 -11.75 -10.76
N LEU A 138 -3.68 -11.24 -9.92
CA LEU A 138 -3.38 -10.19 -8.96
C LEU A 138 -2.58 -10.68 -7.75
N ALA A 139 -2.51 -11.99 -7.49
CA ALA A 139 -1.67 -12.53 -6.42
C ALA A 139 -0.18 -12.29 -6.68
N ASP A 140 0.24 -12.20 -7.95
CA ASP A 140 1.61 -11.88 -8.35
C ASP A 140 1.90 -10.37 -8.37
N PHE A 141 0.89 -9.52 -8.13
CA PHE A 141 1.07 -8.08 -8.10
C PHE A 141 1.97 -7.68 -6.92
N ASN A 142 2.94 -6.82 -7.21
CA ASN A 142 3.86 -6.27 -6.22
C ASN A 142 4.34 -4.88 -6.65
N GLY A 143 3.41 -4.08 -7.17
CA GLY A 143 3.58 -2.67 -7.52
C GLY A 143 3.17 -1.72 -6.39
N ASP A 144 3.17 -0.42 -6.66
CA ASP A 144 2.94 0.62 -5.64
C ASP A 144 1.45 0.91 -5.46
N ILE A 145 0.98 0.77 -4.21
CA ILE A 145 -0.36 1.13 -3.72
C ILE A 145 -0.27 1.94 -2.41
N SER A 146 0.92 2.43 -2.05
CA SER A 146 1.19 3.14 -0.79
C SER A 146 0.36 4.42 -0.62
N LYS A 147 -0.09 5.00 -1.73
CA LYS A 147 -0.87 6.25 -1.77
C LYS A 147 -2.38 6.07 -1.87
N TRP A 148 -2.87 4.82 -1.80
CA TRP A 148 -4.30 4.57 -1.73
C TRP A 148 -4.89 5.12 -0.43
N ASP A 149 -6.00 5.83 -0.57
CA ASP A 149 -6.77 6.36 0.54
C ASP A 149 -7.77 5.29 1.01
N VAL A 150 -7.37 4.53 2.02
CA VAL A 150 -8.14 3.38 2.52
C VAL A 150 -8.94 3.70 3.79
N SER A 151 -9.05 4.98 4.16
CA SER A 151 -9.70 5.38 5.42
C SER A 151 -11.19 5.02 5.48
N SER A 152 -11.84 4.77 4.35
CA SER A 152 -13.25 4.32 4.28
C SER A 152 -13.42 2.79 4.36
N VAL A 153 -12.33 2.03 4.33
CA VAL A 153 -12.37 0.56 4.25
C VAL A 153 -12.72 -0.03 5.60
N THR A 154 -13.74 -0.90 5.62
CA THR A 154 -14.20 -1.62 6.80
C THR A 154 -13.80 -3.11 6.79
N ALA A 155 -13.47 -3.68 5.63
CA ALA A 155 -13.08 -5.08 5.48
C ALA A 155 -11.90 -5.27 4.52
N MET A 156 -10.86 -5.97 5.00
CA MET A 156 -9.63 -6.35 4.28
C MET A 156 -9.30 -7.85 4.46
N SER A 157 -10.27 -8.67 4.86
CA SER A 157 -10.05 -10.10 5.02
C SER A 157 -9.50 -10.75 3.75
N VAL A 158 -8.58 -11.68 3.95
CA VAL A 158 -7.87 -12.44 2.92
C VAL A 158 -7.20 -11.61 1.81
N MET A 159 -7.03 -10.28 1.97
CA MET A 159 -6.62 -9.38 0.88
C MET A 159 -5.30 -9.76 0.20
N PHE A 160 -4.31 -10.25 0.97
CA PHE A 160 -2.97 -10.63 0.49
C PHE A 160 -2.60 -12.09 0.81
N VAL A 161 -3.60 -12.96 0.98
CA VAL A 161 -3.40 -14.40 1.22
C VAL A 161 -2.63 -15.02 0.05
N TYR A 162 -1.52 -15.71 0.37
CA TYR A 162 -0.58 -16.30 -0.61
C TYR A 162 0.02 -15.29 -1.62
N SER A 163 -0.16 -13.99 -1.42
CA SER A 163 0.27 -12.96 -2.36
C SER A 163 1.80 -12.77 -2.37
N LYS A 164 2.34 -12.36 -3.52
CA LYS A 164 3.73 -11.88 -3.69
C LYS A 164 3.91 -10.42 -3.27
N PHE A 165 2.83 -9.73 -2.90
CA PHE A 165 2.88 -8.34 -2.49
C PHE A 165 3.80 -8.15 -1.28
N ASN A 166 4.73 -7.21 -1.37
CA ASN A 166 5.61 -6.80 -0.28
C ASN A 166 5.91 -5.28 -0.35
N GLY A 167 4.93 -4.50 -0.80
CA GLY A 167 5.03 -3.04 -0.90
C GLY A 167 4.81 -2.35 0.44
N ASP A 168 5.19 -1.07 0.53
CA ASP A 168 4.97 -0.25 1.72
C ASP A 168 3.49 0.16 1.85
N ILE A 169 2.89 -0.21 2.97
CA ILE A 169 1.52 0.14 3.39
C ILE A 169 1.50 0.70 4.83
N SER A 170 2.67 1.09 5.36
CA SER A 170 2.82 1.60 6.73
C SER A 170 2.02 2.87 7.00
N LYS A 171 1.68 3.63 5.95
CA LYS A 171 0.95 4.91 6.01
C LYS A 171 -0.55 4.78 5.77
N TRP A 172 -1.07 3.58 5.58
CA TRP A 172 -2.50 3.38 5.43
C TRP A 172 -3.22 3.71 6.74
N ASP A 173 -4.26 4.54 6.63
CA ASP A 173 -5.20 4.79 7.72
C ASP A 173 -6.23 3.66 7.75
N VAL A 174 -6.10 2.76 8.72
CA VAL A 174 -6.94 1.56 8.87
C VAL A 174 -7.90 1.65 10.06
N SER A 175 -8.07 2.85 10.66
CA SER A 175 -8.82 3.03 11.91
C SER A 175 -10.29 2.62 11.83
N ASN A 176 -10.87 2.61 10.62
CA ASN A 176 -12.25 2.19 10.36
C ASN A 176 -12.39 0.71 9.96
N CYS A 177 -11.29 -0.01 9.80
CA CYS A 177 -11.30 -1.40 9.38
C CYS A 177 -11.59 -2.34 10.56
N MET A 178 -12.55 -3.24 10.37
CA MET A 178 -13.05 -4.16 11.40
C MET A 178 -12.66 -5.61 11.13
N ASP A 179 -12.22 -5.96 9.91
CA ASP A 179 -11.90 -7.33 9.53
C ASP A 179 -10.59 -7.41 8.74
N PHE A 180 -9.57 -7.96 9.40
CA PHE A 180 -8.24 -8.28 8.85
C PHE A 180 -8.00 -9.79 8.83
N SER A 181 -9.05 -10.60 8.97
CA SER A 181 -8.93 -12.05 9.07
C SER A 181 -8.11 -12.60 7.90
N TYR A 182 -7.05 -13.32 8.23
CA TYR A 182 -6.13 -13.92 7.26
C TYR A 182 -5.44 -12.94 6.30
N MET A 183 -5.42 -11.62 6.53
CA MET A 183 -4.98 -10.63 5.53
C MET A 183 -3.64 -10.97 4.85
N PHE A 184 -2.64 -11.43 5.61
CA PHE A 184 -1.31 -11.83 5.14
C PHE A 184 -1.00 -13.32 5.36
N TYR A 185 -2.03 -14.16 5.51
CA TYR A 185 -1.83 -15.60 5.75
C TYR A 185 -1.04 -16.24 4.59
N GLN A 186 0.04 -16.93 4.93
CA GLN A 186 1.01 -17.51 3.99
C GLN A 186 1.52 -16.54 2.91
N SER A 187 1.57 -15.24 3.22
CA SER A 187 2.14 -14.21 2.36
C SER A 187 3.67 -14.09 2.57
N ASN A 188 4.36 -13.53 1.57
CA ASN A 188 5.77 -13.12 1.70
C ASN A 188 5.92 -11.71 2.33
N PHE A 189 4.82 -11.11 2.81
CA PHE A 189 4.80 -9.77 3.35
C PHE A 189 5.68 -9.64 4.60
N THR A 190 6.58 -8.66 4.56
CA THR A 190 7.54 -8.32 5.65
C THR A 190 7.49 -6.82 5.99
N GLY A 191 6.51 -6.10 5.44
CA GLY A 191 6.35 -4.67 5.68
C GLY A 191 5.97 -4.34 7.13
N ASP A 192 6.36 -3.14 7.57
CA ASP A 192 6.05 -2.64 8.90
C ASP A 192 4.62 -2.09 8.96
N VAL A 193 3.82 -2.66 9.86
CA VAL A 193 2.45 -2.20 10.17
C VAL A 193 2.29 -1.82 11.64
N SER A 194 3.39 -1.69 12.39
CA SER A 194 3.36 -1.35 13.82
C SER A 194 2.77 0.03 14.11
N GLY A 195 2.73 0.91 13.11
CA GLY A 195 2.12 2.24 13.19
C GLY A 195 0.63 2.29 12.88
N TRP A 196 -0.01 1.17 12.52
CA TRP A 196 -1.44 1.15 12.24
C TRP A 196 -2.27 1.34 13.51
N ASP A 197 -3.24 2.26 13.45
CA ASP A 197 -4.26 2.42 14.47
C ASP A 197 -5.39 1.39 14.21
N VAL A 198 -5.25 0.20 14.79
CA VAL A 198 -6.22 -0.89 14.61
C VAL A 198 -7.34 -0.76 15.63
N HIS A 199 -8.59 -0.73 15.16
CA HIS A 199 -9.75 -0.64 16.04
C HIS A 199 -9.73 -1.77 17.10
N PRO A 200 -10.00 -1.51 18.40
CA PRO A 200 -9.90 -2.52 19.46
C PRO A 200 -10.77 -3.77 19.24
N ASP A 201 -11.93 -3.59 18.62
CA ASP A 201 -12.87 -4.66 18.28
C ASP A 201 -12.62 -5.30 16.90
N ALA A 202 -11.55 -4.90 16.19
CA ALA A 202 -11.24 -5.47 14.89
C ALA A 202 -10.80 -6.93 15.00
N VAL A 203 -11.23 -7.75 14.04
CA VAL A 203 -10.85 -9.15 13.94
C VAL A 203 -9.51 -9.26 13.21
N THR A 204 -8.48 -9.76 13.90
CA THR A 204 -7.12 -9.99 13.36
C THR A 204 -6.74 -11.47 13.31
N LYS A 205 -7.75 -12.35 13.26
CA LYS A 205 -7.58 -13.80 13.27
C LYS A 205 -6.63 -14.27 12.17
N CYS A 206 -5.59 -15.02 12.55
CA CYS A 206 -4.61 -15.62 11.63
C CYS A 206 -4.01 -14.61 10.62
N MET A 207 -3.93 -13.33 10.97
CA MET A 207 -3.56 -12.25 10.04
C MET A 207 -2.17 -12.45 9.42
N PHE A 208 -1.21 -13.01 10.18
CA PHE A 208 0.19 -13.22 9.77
C PHE A 208 0.66 -14.68 9.89
N GLU A 209 -0.28 -15.63 9.96
CA GLU A 209 0.06 -17.07 10.12
C GLU A 209 0.56 -17.74 8.82
#